data_AF-A0AAW2TBQ5-F1
#
_entry.id   AF-A0AAW2TBQ5-F1
#
_cell.length_a   1.000
_cell.length_b   1.000
_cell.length_c   1.000
_cell.angle_alpha   90.00
_cell.angle_beta   90.00
_cell.angle_gamma   90.00
#
_symmetry.space_group_name_H-M   'P 1'
#
loop_
_entity.id
_entity.type
_entity.pdbx_description
1 polymer ?
#
loop_
_entity_poly.entity_id
_entity_poly.type
_entity_poly.pdbx_seq_one_letter_code
_entity_poly.pdbx_strand_id
1 'polypeptide(L)' 'VLSGLIRNEERSGRIQGVKVARTAPAISHFLFADDTIILYKATNETCHSIDRILKKYALDSGQP' A
#
# COMPACT_ATOMS: atom_id res chain seq x y z
N VAL A 1 -1.37 -11.34 -2.99
CA VAL A 1 -1.92 -11.13 -1.62
C VAL A 1 -1.69 -9.69 -1.15
N LEU A 2 -0.45 -9.18 -1.18
CA LEU A 2 -0.11 -7.81 -0.76
C LEU A 2 -0.98 -6.72 -1.41
N SER A 3 -1.17 -6.72 -2.74
CA SER A 3 -2.05 -5.76 -3.42
C SER A 3 -3.48 -5.74 -2.91
N GLY A 4 -3.99 -6.91 -2.47
CA GLY A 4 -5.33 -7.03 -1.89
C GLY A 4 -5.41 -6.34 -0.52
N LEU A 5 -4.38 -6.52 0.32
CA LEU A 5 -4.27 -5.86 1.61
C LEU A 5 -4.18 -4.33 1.46
N ILE A 6 -3.35 -3.86 0.52
CA ILE A 6 -3.21 -2.43 0.19
C ILE A 6 -4.56 -1.85 -0.26
N ARG A 7 -5.24 -2.49 -1.22
CA ARG A 7 -6.55 -2.03 -1.70
C ARG A 7 -7.61 -1.98 -0.59
N ASN A 8 -7.56 -2.89 0.38
CA ASN A 8 -8.49 -2.87 1.51
C ASN A 8 -8.28 -1.64 2.40
N GLU A 9 -7.02 -1.29 2.68
CA GLU A 9 -6.70 -0.09 3.44
C GLU A 9 -7.04 1.19 2.66
N GLU A 10 -6.83 1.22 1.33
CA GLU A 10 -7.29 2.32 0.47
C GLU A 10 -8.80 2.50 0.52
N ARG A 11 -9.58 1.41 0.40
CA ARG A 11 -11.05 1.46 0.50
C ARG A 11 -11.53 1.93 1.86
N SER A 12 -10.76 1.68 2.91
CA SER A 12 -11.06 2.15 4.26
C SER A 12 -10.64 3.61 4.54
N GLY A 13 -9.99 4.27 3.58
CA GLY A 13 -9.50 5.65 3.70
C GLY A 13 -8.27 5.82 4.59
N ARG A 14 -7.66 4.72 5.07
CA ARG A 14 -6.47 4.76 5.96
C ARG A 14 -5.19 5.08 5.20
N ILE A 15 -5.15 4.74 3.92
CA ILE A 15 -4.07 5.10 3.01
C ILE A 15 -4.67 5.72 1.75
N GLN A 16 -3.97 6.69 1.19
CA GLN A 16 -4.39 7.37 -0.03
C GLN A 16 -3.25 7.30 -1.05
N GLY A 17 -3.50 6.62 -2.17
CA GLY A 17 -2.58 6.59 -3.30
C GLY A 17 -2.34 7.96 -3.93
N VAL A 18 -1.29 8.05 -4.74
CA VAL A 18 -0.86 9.28 -5.41
C VAL A 18 -1.61 9.44 -6.73
N LYS A 19 -2.09 10.66 -7.01
CA LYS A 19 -2.70 11.01 -8.30
C LYS A 19 -1.79 11.97 -9.05
N VAL A 20 -1.51 11.66 -10.32
CA VAL A 20 -0.75 12.54 -11.22
C VAL A 20 -1.59 13.70 -11.78
N ALA A 21 -2.91 13.52 -11.83
CA ALA A 21 -3.88 14.54 -12.24
C ALA A 21 -5.20 14.33 -11.51
N ARG A 22 -6.06 15.36 -11.48
CA ARG A 22 -7.31 15.35 -10.72
C ARG A 22 -8.26 14.21 -11.12
N THR A 23 -8.32 13.89 -12.41
CA THR A 23 -9.14 12.83 -13.00
C THR A 23 -8.42 11.50 -13.16
N ALA A 24 -7.11 11.45 -12.88
CA ALA A 24 -6.33 10.23 -12.98
C ALA A 24 -6.70 9.24 -11.85
N PRO A 25 -6.59 7.93 -12.10
CA PRO A 25 -6.65 6.94 -11.03
C PRO A 25 -5.54 7.20 -10.01
N ALA A 26 -5.82 6.88 -8.75
CA ALA A 26 -4.78 6.87 -7.72
C ALA A 26 -3.90 5.63 -7.91
N ILE A 27 -2.59 5.81 -7.78
CA ILE A 27 -1.60 4.74 -7.81
C ILE A 27 -1.06 4.58 -6.40
N SER A 28 -1.19 3.39 -5.82
CA SER A 28 -0.73 3.09 -4.46
C SER A 28 0.52 2.22 -4.41
N HIS A 29 0.79 1.44 -5.46
CA HIS A 29 1.94 0.55 -5.50
C HIS A 29 2.30 0.14 -6.93
N PHE A 30 3.58 -0.14 -7.14
CA PHE A 30 4.10 -0.82 -8.32
C PHE A 30 4.73 -2.14 -7.88
N LEU A 31 4.36 -3.22 -8.57
CA LEU A 31 4.96 -4.53 -8.40
C LEU A 31 5.86 -4.80 -9.60
N PHE A 32 7.14 -5.01 -9.35
CA PHE A 32 8.10 -5.52 -10.32
C PHE A 32 8.40 -6.99 -10.00
N ALA A 33 9.32 -7.61 -10.75
CA ALA A 33 9.71 -9.00 -10.50
C ALA A 33 10.40 -9.14 -9.13
N ASP A 34 11.32 -8.23 -8.82
CA ASP A 34 12.16 -8.31 -7.62
C ASP A 34 11.76 -7.28 -6.55
N ASP A 35 11.22 -6.14 -6.97
CA ASP A 35 10.97 -5.00 -6.10
C ASP A 35 9.48 -4.60 -6.04
N THR A 36 9.09 -4.06 -4.90
CA THR A 36 7.79 -3.41 -4.71
C THR A 36 8.01 -1.96 -4.29
N ILE A 37 7.43 -1.02 -5.04
CA ILE A 37 7.42 0.39 -4.67
C ILE A 37 6.02 0.73 -4.15
N ILE A 38 5.93 1.33 -2.98
CA ILE A 38 4.64 1.73 -2.39
C ILE A 38 4.59 3.27 -2.36
N LEU A 39 3.48 3.84 -2.86
CA LEU A 39 3.29 5.27 -3.09
C LEU A 39 2.08 5.81 -2.32
N TYR A 40 2.33 6.72 -1.39
CA TYR A 40 1.31 7.28 -0.51
C TYR A 40 1.78 8.59 0.10
N LYS A 41 0.82 9.34 0.66
CA LYS A 41 1.14 10.52 1.45
C LYS A 41 1.80 10.11 2.77
N ALA A 42 3.02 10.58 3.02
CA ALA A 42 3.78 10.27 4.23
C ALA A 42 3.20 11.00 5.46
N THR A 43 2.17 10.42 6.05
CA THR A 43 1.62 10.79 7.36
C THR A 43 1.92 9.67 8.35
N ASN A 44 1.93 9.98 9.66
CA ASN A 44 2.17 8.94 10.68
C ASN A 44 1.13 7.82 10.59
N GLU A 45 -0.13 8.17 10.35
CA GLU A 45 -1.25 7.25 10.23
C GLU A 45 -1.07 6.30 9.03
N THR A 46 -0.67 6.86 7.88
CA THR A 46 -0.40 6.09 6.67
C THR A 46 0.82 5.18 6.84
N CYS A 47 1.91 5.68 7.45
CA CYS A 47 3.11 4.89 7.73
C CYS A 47 2.79 3.71 8.67
N HIS A 48 2.05 3.94 9.76
CA HIS A 48 1.62 2.86 10.66
C HIS A 48 0.71 1.84 9.98
N SER A 49 -0.21 2.30 9.12
CA SER A 49 -1.09 1.40 8.36
C SER A 49 -0.28 0.49 7.43
N ILE A 50 0.77 1.02 6.81
CA ILE A 50 1.61 0.27 5.87
C ILE A 50 2.53 -0.70 6.58
N ASP A 51 3.15 -0.30 7.68
CA ASP A 51 3.90 -1.23 8.55
C ASP A 51 3.02 -2.42 8.98
N ARG A 52 1.77 -2.16 9.36
CA ARG A 52 0.80 -3.20 9.72
C ARG A 52 0.47 -4.13 8.54
N ILE A 53 0.28 -3.58 7.33
CA ILE A 53 0.03 -4.37 6.12
C ILE A 53 1.22 -5.28 5.81
N LEU A 54 2.45 -4.73 5.85
CA LEU A 54 3.66 -5.47 5.53
C LEU A 54 3.91 -6.59 6.53
N LYS A 55 3.76 -6.32 7.83
CA LYS A 55 3.85 -7.35 8.88
C LYS A 55 2.82 -8.45 8.70
N LYS A 56 1.57 -8.09 8.39
CA LYS A 56 0.52 -9.06 8.11
C LYS A 56 0.87 -9.91 6.87
N TYR A 57 1.33 -9.26 5.81
CA TYR A 57 1.74 -9.95 4.59
C TYR A 57 2.90 -10.92 4.84
N ALA A 58 3.94 -10.49 5.57
CA ALA A 58 5.06 -11.34 5.98
C ALA A 58 4.58 -12.59 6.74
N LEU A 59 3.73 -12.40 7.75
CA LEU A 59 3.13 -13.49 8.52
C LEU A 59 2.30 -14.45 7.66
N ASP A 60 1.40 -13.90 6.82
CA ASP A 60 0.47 -14.70 6.00
C ASP A 60 1.20 -15.42 4.84
N SER A 61 2.33 -14.89 4.37
CA SER A 61 3.12 -15.44 3.26
C SER A 61 4.28 -16.33 3.70
N GLY A 62 4.64 -16.31 4.99
CA GLY A 62 5.84 -16.98 5.50
C GLY A 62 7.15 -16.32 5.07
N GLN A 63 7.08 -15.09 4.55
CA GLN A 63 8.26 -14.29 4.20
C GLN A 63 8.77 -13.56 5.45
N PRO A 64 10.09 -13.53 5.71
CA PRO A 64 10.67 -12.86 6.87
C PRO A 64 10.53 -11.34 6.82
#